data_AF-A0A957SG84-F1
#
_entry.id   AF-A0A957SG84-F1
#
_cell.length_a   1.000
_cell.length_b   1.000
_cell.length_c   1.000
_cell.angle_alpha   90.00
_cell.angle_beta   90.00
_cell.angle_gamma   90.00
#
_symmetry.space_group_name_H-M   'P 1'
#
loop_
_entity.id
_entity.type
_entity.pdbx_description
1 polymer ?
#
loop_
_entity_poly.entity_id
_entity_poly.type
_entity_poly.pdbx_seq_one_letter_code
_entity_poly.pdbx_strand_id
1 'polypeptide(L)'
;MITPQYLLTLQAIERRLLWLATNMIHHANRVRPNPDGSKIGGHQASSASVVSIMTALYFHFLQAGDRVSIKPHASPVFHAAQYLLGQLPKEYLTTLRAYQGLQAYP
;
A
#
# COMPACT_ATOMS: atom_id res chain seq x y z
N MET A 1 -7.78 25.49 -5.01
CA MET A 1 -7.06 25.30 -6.28
C MET A 1 -5.86 24.41 -6.04
N ILE A 2 -5.55 23.49 -6.95
CA ILE A 2 -4.35 22.67 -6.91
C ILE A 2 -3.15 23.58 -7.21
N THR A 3 -2.23 23.74 -6.26
CA THR A 3 -1.01 24.53 -6.44
C THR A 3 0.18 23.63 -6.80
N PRO A 4 1.26 24.18 -7.40
CA PRO A 4 2.48 23.41 -7.64
C PRO A 4 3.05 22.76 -6.38
N GLN A 5 3.04 23.49 -5.26
CA GLN A 5 3.54 22.97 -3.97
C GLN A 5 2.67 21.80 -3.45
N TYR A 6 1.36 21.89 -3.63
CA TYR A 6 0.45 20.81 -3.26
C TYR A 6 0.68 19.56 -4.13
N LEU A 7 0.90 19.73 -5.44
CA LEU A 7 1.28 18.62 -6.32
C LEU A 7 2.60 17.96 -5.91
N LEU A 8 3.62 18.73 -5.53
CA LEU A 8 4.88 18.20 -5.02
C LEU A 8 4.68 17.36 -3.74
N THR A 9 3.74 17.78 -2.89
CA THR A 9 3.35 17.04 -1.68
C THR A 9 2.71 15.69 -2.05
N LEU A 10 1.75 15.69 -2.98
CA LEU A 10 1.12 14.46 -3.46
C LEU A 10 2.14 13.52 -4.12
N GLN A 11 3.08 14.05 -4.91
CA GLN A 11 4.16 13.24 -5.49
C GLN A 11 5.08 12.63 -4.42
N ALA A 12 5.34 13.34 -3.32
CA ALA A 12 6.10 12.79 -2.20
C ALA A 12 5.35 11.64 -1.51
N ILE A 13 4.03 11.79 -1.32
CA ILE A 13 3.16 10.72 -0.82
C ILE A 13 3.17 9.52 -1.77
N GLU A 14 2.99 9.74 -3.07
CA GLU A 14 3.00 8.68 -4.09
C GLU A 14 4.30 7.84 -4.04
N ARG A 15 5.46 8.50 -3.97
CA ARG A 15 6.76 7.82 -3.83
C ARG A 15 6.83 6.99 -2.55
N ARG A 16 6.30 7.51 -1.44
CA ARG A 16 6.26 6.80 -0.16
C ARG A 16 5.33 5.60 -0.21
N LEU A 17 4.15 5.73 -0.83
CA LEU A 17 3.21 4.63 -1.04
C LEU A 17 3.83 3.51 -1.87
N LEU A 18 4.46 3.86 -3.00
CA LEU A 18 5.13 2.89 -3.87
C LEU A 18 6.25 2.14 -3.12
N TRP A 19 7.07 2.88 -2.37
CA TRP A 19 8.16 2.30 -1.59
C TRP A 19 7.63 1.34 -0.52
N LEU A 20 6.63 1.76 0.25
CA LEU A 20 6.02 0.93 1.28
C LEU A 20 5.41 -0.34 0.67
N ALA A 21 4.57 -0.21 -0.35
CA ALA A 21 3.94 -1.34 -1.03
C ALA A 21 4.97 -2.36 -1.54
N THR A 22 6.04 -1.87 -2.17
CA THR A 22 7.15 -2.70 -2.66
C THR A 22 7.88 -3.38 -1.51
N ASN A 23 8.13 -2.64 -0.41
CA ASN A 23 8.82 -3.14 0.76
C ASN A 23 8.01 -4.21 1.51
N MET A 24 6.68 -4.10 1.60
CA MET A 24 5.86 -5.16 2.22
C MET A 24 6.00 -6.48 1.46
N ILE A 25 5.96 -6.43 0.13
CA ILE A 25 6.12 -7.61 -0.73
C ILE A 25 7.55 -8.16 -0.62
N HIS A 26 8.56 -7.28 -0.64
CA HIS A 26 9.94 -7.68 -0.45
C HIS A 26 10.14 -8.36 0.91
N HIS A 27 9.64 -7.76 1.99
CA HIS A 27 9.76 -8.29 3.34
C HIS A 27 9.15 -9.69 3.45
N ALA A 28 7.94 -9.87 2.90
CA ALA A 28 7.25 -11.16 2.91
C ALA A 28 8.02 -12.27 2.16
N ASN A 29 8.77 -11.93 1.11
CA ASN A 29 9.44 -12.93 0.26
C ASN A 29 10.95 -13.07 0.52
N ARG A 30 11.60 -12.08 1.14
CA ARG A 30 13.07 -12.01 1.23
C ARG A 30 13.62 -11.74 2.63
N VAL A 31 12.81 -11.24 3.56
CA VAL A 31 13.28 -10.85 4.90
C VAL A 31 12.70 -11.75 5.99
N ARG A 32 11.39 -12.05 5.91
CA ARG A 32 10.72 -12.93 6.87
C ARG A 32 11.31 -14.36 6.80
N PRO A 33 11.60 -15.01 7.94
CA PRO A 33 12.02 -16.41 7.95
C PRO A 33 11.05 -17.30 7.18
N ASN A 34 11.59 -18.15 6.31
CA ASN A 34 10.82 -18.98 5.40
C ASN A 34 11.42 -20.41 5.32
N PRO A 35 11.24 -21.24 6.36
CA PRO A 35 11.92 -22.54 6.48
C PRO A 35 11.56 -23.52 5.37
N ASP A 36 10.35 -23.41 4.79
CA ASP A 36 9.88 -24.27 3.70
C ASP A 36 10.27 -23.77 2.30
N GLY A 37 10.89 -22.57 2.21
CA GLY A 37 11.30 -21.96 0.95
C GLY A 37 10.15 -21.56 0.03
N SER A 38 8.91 -21.54 0.50
CA SER A 38 7.73 -21.27 -0.31
C SER A 38 7.67 -19.81 -0.81
N LYS A 39 7.20 -19.59 -2.03
CA LYS A 39 6.99 -18.23 -2.55
C LYS A 39 5.70 -17.66 -1.98
N ILE A 40 5.81 -16.69 -1.09
CA ILE A 40 4.65 -16.02 -0.46
C ILE A 40 3.83 -15.19 -1.47
N GLY A 41 4.51 -14.53 -2.42
CA GLY A 41 3.86 -13.76 -3.49
C GLY A 41 3.52 -12.31 -3.14
N GLY A 42 2.59 -11.72 -3.89
CA GLY A 42 2.28 -10.28 -3.88
C GLY A 42 2.52 -9.64 -5.26
N HIS A 43 1.65 -8.71 -5.66
CA HIS A 43 1.65 -8.14 -7.01
C HIS A 43 2.21 -6.71 -7.02
N GLN A 44 3.52 -6.57 -7.21
CA GLN A 44 4.19 -5.26 -7.29
C GLN A 44 3.64 -4.41 -8.45
N ALA A 45 3.59 -4.99 -9.65
CA ALA A 45 3.10 -4.30 -10.84
C ALA A 45 1.65 -3.81 -10.68
N SER A 46 0.79 -4.58 -10.01
CA SER A 46 -0.59 -4.16 -9.75
C SER A 46 -0.69 -2.98 -8.79
N SER A 47 0.22 -2.89 -7.81
CA SER A 47 0.27 -1.75 -6.88
C SER A 47 0.84 -0.51 -7.58
N ALA A 48 1.94 -0.69 -8.31
CA ALA A 48 2.59 0.39 -9.06
C ALA A 48 1.66 1.00 -10.13
N SER A 49 0.88 0.18 -10.85
CA SER A 49 0.00 0.65 -11.92
C SER A 49 -1.12 1.57 -11.45
N VAL A 50 -1.44 1.59 -10.15
CA VAL A 50 -2.55 2.39 -9.60
C VAL A 50 -2.10 3.39 -8.54
N VAL A 51 -0.79 3.52 -8.26
CA VAL A 51 -0.31 4.34 -7.13
C VAL A 51 -0.69 5.81 -7.26
N SER A 52 -0.66 6.38 -8.47
CA SER A 52 -1.08 7.76 -8.71
C SER A 52 -2.59 7.95 -8.51
N ILE A 53 -3.41 6.98 -8.95
CA ILE A 53 -4.87 7.00 -8.73
C ILE A 53 -5.18 6.90 -7.24
N MET A 54 -4.53 5.98 -6.53
CA MET A 54 -4.68 5.82 -5.08
C MET A 54 -4.26 7.09 -4.33
N THR A 55 -3.19 7.74 -4.76
CA THR A 55 -2.74 9.01 -4.17
C THR A 55 -3.79 10.11 -4.35
N ALA A 56 -4.29 10.29 -5.59
CA ALA A 56 -5.32 11.30 -5.88
C ALA A 56 -6.63 11.03 -5.12
N LEU A 57 -7.08 9.77 -5.05
CA LEU A 57 -8.29 9.41 -4.33
C LEU A 57 -8.12 9.64 -2.82
N TYR A 58 -7.17 8.98 -2.17
CA TYR A 58 -7.10 8.94 -0.70
C TYR A 58 -6.53 10.21 -0.05
N PHE A 59 -5.75 11.02 -0.78
CA PHE A 59 -5.06 12.18 -0.21
C PHE A 59 -5.53 13.53 -0.78
N HIS A 60 -6.51 13.52 -1.69
CA HIS A 60 -7.09 14.74 -2.25
C HIS A 60 -8.61 14.69 -2.38
N PHE A 61 -9.17 13.61 -2.93
CA PHE A 61 -10.57 13.61 -3.39
C PHE A 61 -11.56 13.00 -2.40
N LEU A 62 -11.24 11.85 -1.80
CA LEU A 62 -12.17 11.08 -0.98
C LEU A 62 -12.53 11.82 0.31
N GLN A 63 -13.78 11.65 0.73
CA GLN A 63 -14.35 12.18 1.95
C GLN A 63 -14.91 11.07 2.83
N ALA A 64 -15.21 11.40 4.07
CA ALA A 64 -15.86 10.46 4.99
C ALA A 64 -17.21 9.99 4.40
N GLY A 65 -17.41 8.67 4.36
CA GLY A 65 -18.62 8.05 3.81
C GLY A 65 -18.45 7.53 2.37
N ASP A 66 -17.42 7.97 1.64
CA ASP A 66 -17.12 7.43 0.33
C ASP A 66 -16.72 5.95 0.41
N ARG A 67 -17.13 5.17 -0.59
CA ARG A 67 -16.87 3.73 -0.68
C ARG A 67 -16.04 3.43 -1.91
N VAL A 68 -14.94 2.70 -1.71
CA VAL A 68 -14.01 2.35 -2.78
C VAL A 68 -13.87 0.84 -2.85
N SER A 69 -14.19 0.28 -4.02
CA SER A 69 -13.80 -1.09 -4.36
C SER A 69 -12.45 -1.04 -5.03
N ILE A 70 -11.39 -1.37 -4.29
CA ILE A 70 -10.03 -1.36 -4.85
C ILE A 70 -9.80 -2.61 -5.68
N LYS A 71 -8.88 -2.51 -6.66
CA LYS A 71 -8.33 -3.69 -7.33
C LYS A 71 -7.73 -4.63 -6.27
N PRO A 72 -8.19 -5.88 -6.12
CA PRO A 72 -7.77 -6.76 -5.02
C PRO A 72 -6.25 -6.89 -4.91
N HIS A 73 -5.59 -7.16 -6.04
CA HIS A 73 -4.13 -7.35 -6.11
C HIS A 73 -3.30 -6.09 -5.83
N ALA A 74 -3.93 -4.91 -5.72
CA ALA A 74 -3.29 -3.67 -5.29
C ALA A 74 -3.36 -3.46 -3.76
N SER A 75 -3.74 -4.49 -2.98
CA SER A 75 -3.78 -4.40 -1.52
C SER A 75 -2.50 -3.84 -0.86
N PRO A 76 -1.27 -4.07 -1.36
CA PRO A 76 -0.08 -3.51 -0.69
C PRO A 76 -0.02 -1.99 -0.75
N VAL A 77 -0.46 -1.35 -1.85
CA VAL A 77 -0.53 0.13 -1.91
C VAL A 77 -1.70 0.67 -1.11
N PHE A 78 -2.80 -0.09 -1.00
CA PHE A 78 -3.88 0.26 -0.09
C PHE A 78 -3.44 0.22 1.37
N HIS A 79 -2.81 -0.86 1.83
CA HIS A 79 -2.25 -0.96 3.18
C HIS A 79 -1.25 0.17 3.46
N ALA A 80 -0.43 0.54 2.47
CA ALA A 80 0.47 1.69 2.59
C ALA A 80 -0.30 3.01 2.79
N ALA A 81 -1.41 3.22 2.07
CA ALA A 81 -2.25 4.40 2.23
C ALA A 81 -2.89 4.43 3.62
N GLN A 82 -3.46 3.31 4.08
CA GLN A 82 -4.02 3.18 5.43
C GLN A 82 -2.99 3.50 6.51
N TYR A 83 -1.73 3.07 6.34
CA TYR A 83 -0.64 3.41 7.25
C TYR A 83 -0.33 4.91 7.27
N LEU A 84 -0.16 5.54 6.10
CA LEU A 84 0.12 6.97 6.03
C LEU A 84 -1.04 7.84 6.54
N LEU A 85 -2.27 7.35 6.46
CA LEU A 85 -3.47 7.97 7.02
C LEU A 85 -3.66 7.69 8.53
N GLY A 86 -2.77 6.91 9.16
CA GLY A 86 -2.83 6.58 10.59
C GLY A 86 -3.88 5.54 10.96
N GLN A 87 -4.42 4.81 9.98
CA GLN A 87 -5.47 3.79 10.16
C GLN A 87 -4.90 2.36 10.27
N LEU A 88 -3.61 2.18 9.99
CA LEU A 88 -2.92 0.89 10.10
C LEU A 88 -1.66 1.06 10.99
N PRO A 89 -1.52 0.30 12.08
CA PRO A 89 -0.32 0.33 12.91
C PRO A 89 0.94 -0.16 12.16
N LYS A 90 2.10 0.41 12.50
CA LYS A 90 3.36 0.18 11.79
C LYS A 90 3.81 -1.28 11.83
N GLU A 91 3.57 -1.98 12.94
CA GLU A 91 3.96 -3.37 13.15
C GLU A 91 3.39 -4.31 12.09
N TYR A 92 2.24 -3.96 11.47
CA TYR A 92 1.62 -4.78 10.44
C TYR A 92 2.31 -4.70 9.08
N LEU A 93 3.11 -3.67 8.79
CA LEU A 93 3.70 -3.48 7.45
C LEU A 93 4.62 -4.64 7.00
N THR A 94 5.16 -5.41 7.94
CA THR A 94 6.02 -6.56 7.67
C THR A 94 5.26 -7.90 7.65
N THR A 95 3.94 -7.85 7.86
CA THR A 95 3.08 -9.02 8.09
C THR A 95 2.23 -9.41 6.88
N LEU A 96 2.52 -8.88 5.69
CA LEU A 96 1.79 -9.23 4.46
C LEU A 96 1.74 -10.76 4.28
N ARG A 97 0.52 -11.30 4.18
CA ARG A 97 0.21 -12.74 4.07
C ARG A 97 0.71 -13.59 5.25
N ALA A 98 1.05 -12.99 6.38
CA ALA A 98 1.30 -13.73 7.61
C ALA A 98 -0.02 -14.17 8.25
N TYR A 99 0.03 -15.26 9.02
CA TYR A 99 -1.07 -15.61 9.92
C TYR A 99 -1.36 -14.44 10.87
N GLN A 100 -2.63 -14.04 10.98
CA GLN A 100 -3.09 -12.85 11.72
C GLN A 100 -2.46 -11.51 11.28
N GLY A 101 -1.82 -11.49 10.11
CA GLY A 101 -1.22 -10.30 9.53
C GLY A 101 -2.08 -9.64 8.47
N LEU A 102 -1.45 -8.76 7.69
CA LEU A 102 -2.09 -8.09 6.57
C LEU A 102 -2.59 -9.08 5.51
N GLN A 103 -3.86 -8.95 5.17
CA GLN A 103 -4.52 -9.78 4.16
C GLN A 103 -3.98 -9.51 2.76
N ALA A 104 -3.99 -10.56 1.93
CA ALA A 104 -3.54 -10.51 0.55
C ALA A 104 -4.43 -9.60 -0.32
N TYR A 105 -5.71 -9.52 0.01
CA TYR A 105 -6.76 -8.80 -0.71
C TYR A 105 -7.73 -8.22 0.34
N PRO A 106 -8.45 -7.11 0.06
CA PRO A 106 -9.56 -6.63 0.88
C PRO A 106 -10.73 -7.61 0.91
#